data_AF-A0A0F2L1E4-F1
#
_entry.id   AF-A0A0F2L1E4-F1
#
_cell.length_a   1.000
_cell.length_b   1.000
_cell.length_c   1.000
_cell.angle_alpha   90.00
_cell.angle_beta   90.00
_cell.angle_gamma   90.00
#
_symmetry.space_group_name_H-M   'P 1'
#
loop_
_entity.id
_entity.type
_entity.pdbx_description
1 polymer ?
#
loop_
_entity_poly.entity_id
_entity_poly.type
_entity_poly.pdbx_seq_one_letter_code
_entity_poly.pdbx_strand_id
1 'polypeptide(L)'
;MKDIEESEEEEELEEVESEGEEEVTIRAETPQNAPPSILLTVTYDGKTGRALVKLYDPVNDRIYFWYDNTGHRPYLVTDVRPEELVMKFTKVLLHPGFSHIEIVEKYDALNDKKTILTKVCAKDPLSIGGKADSMRELLPRTWESRIRYHLCYIYDNELIPGMFYRIEDGKLILVPIEIPPEIEDFIKRIYANDKDFLEESRRWIPLFQAPVP
;
A
#
# COMPACT_ATOMS: atom_id res chain seq x y z
N MET A 1 17.12 3.59 -40.23
CA MET A 1 15.78 4.20 -40.22
C MET A 1 15.01 3.70 -39.00
N LYS A 2 14.97 2.39 -38.74
CA LYS A 2 14.40 1.84 -37.49
C LYS A 2 15.17 2.23 -36.23
N ASP A 3 16.51 2.28 -36.30
CA ASP A 3 17.37 2.59 -35.14
C ASP A 3 17.42 4.09 -34.76
N ILE A 4 16.74 4.96 -35.52
CA ILE A 4 16.69 6.42 -35.25
C ILE A 4 15.35 6.77 -34.58
N GLU A 5 14.26 6.10 -34.98
CA GLU A 5 12.95 6.24 -34.32
C GLU A 5 12.96 5.68 -32.89
N GLU A 6 13.67 4.57 -32.64
CA GLU A 6 13.78 3.96 -31.30
C GLU A 6 14.58 4.85 -30.32
N SER A 7 15.58 5.59 -30.82
CA SER A 7 16.35 6.54 -30.00
C SER A 7 15.59 7.84 -29.73
N GLU A 8 14.76 8.29 -30.68
CA GLU A 8 13.89 9.47 -30.49
C GLU A 8 12.75 9.16 -29.51
N GLU A 9 12.19 7.94 -29.52
CA GLU A 9 11.20 7.49 -28.52
C GLU A 9 11.82 7.31 -27.12
N GLU A 10 13.06 6.80 -27.01
CA GLU A 10 13.77 6.73 -25.71
C GLU A 10 14.14 8.13 -25.18
N GLU A 11 14.55 9.06 -26.05
CA GLU A 11 14.81 10.45 -25.67
C GLU A 11 13.53 11.21 -25.29
N GLU A 12 12.40 11.00 -25.97
CA GLU A 12 11.10 11.55 -25.56
C GLU A 12 10.63 10.98 -24.21
N LEU A 13 10.85 9.68 -23.95
CA LEU A 13 10.53 9.05 -22.65
C LEU A 13 11.42 9.59 -21.52
N GLU A 14 12.71 9.81 -21.77
CA GLU A 14 13.62 10.45 -20.81
C GLU A 14 13.31 11.93 -20.60
N GLU A 15 12.90 12.67 -21.64
CA GLU A 15 12.48 14.07 -21.51
C GLU A 15 11.20 14.19 -20.68
N VAL A 16 10.22 13.27 -20.83
CA VAL A 16 8.99 13.23 -20.01
C VAL A 16 9.28 12.84 -18.55
N GLU A 17 10.31 12.01 -18.27
CA GLU A 17 10.76 11.73 -16.90
C GLU A 17 11.57 12.89 -16.28
N SER A 18 12.06 13.83 -17.10
CA SER A 18 12.92 14.95 -16.68
C SER A 18 12.21 16.31 -16.53
N GLU A 19 10.92 16.40 -16.88
CA GLU A 19 10.10 17.57 -16.53
C GLU A 19 10.05 17.68 -15.00
N GLY A 20 10.86 18.63 -14.50
CA GLY A 20 11.17 18.79 -13.11
C GLY A 20 9.94 18.71 -12.22
N GLU A 21 10.08 17.99 -11.12
CA GLU A 21 9.25 18.19 -9.95
C GLU A 21 9.36 19.67 -9.57
N GLU A 22 8.48 20.51 -10.11
CA GLU A 22 8.15 21.77 -9.49
C GLU A 22 7.77 21.38 -8.05
N GLU A 23 8.62 21.74 -7.09
CA GLU A 23 8.26 21.76 -5.68
C GLU A 23 7.11 22.77 -5.55
N VAL A 24 5.90 22.34 -5.91
CA VAL A 24 4.68 23.00 -5.50
C VAL A 24 4.79 22.97 -3.99
N THR A 25 5.08 24.12 -3.42
CA THR A 25 5.14 24.34 -1.98
C THR A 25 3.70 24.36 -1.49
N ILE A 26 3.00 23.24 -1.70
CA ILE A 26 1.70 22.98 -1.10
C ILE A 26 2.00 23.07 0.39
N ARG A 27 1.39 24.06 1.06
CA ARG A 27 1.43 24.15 2.52
C ARG A 27 0.72 22.92 3.07
N ALA A 28 1.49 21.85 3.18
CA ALA A 28 1.05 20.57 3.67
C ALA A 28 0.83 20.69 5.17
N GLU A 29 -0.43 20.88 5.55
CA GLU A 29 -0.81 20.77 6.95
C GLU A 29 -0.80 19.29 7.33
N THR A 30 -0.14 18.97 8.45
CA THR A 30 -0.22 17.66 9.11
C THR A 30 -1.05 17.78 10.38
N PRO A 31 -2.38 17.99 10.27
CA PRO A 31 -3.19 18.30 11.43
C PRO A 31 -3.46 17.05 12.27
N GLN A 32 -3.77 17.26 13.55
CA GLN A 32 -4.31 16.20 14.42
C GLN A 32 -5.76 15.86 14.08
N ASN A 33 -6.50 16.79 13.47
CA ASN A 33 -7.87 16.59 13.04
C ASN A 33 -8.08 17.23 11.66
N ALA A 34 -8.73 16.51 10.75
CA ALA A 34 -9.06 17.00 9.42
C ALA A 34 -10.49 16.56 9.05
N PRO A 35 -11.26 17.40 8.35
CA PRO A 35 -12.59 17.06 7.89
C PRO A 35 -12.57 15.90 6.88
N PRO A 36 -13.72 15.29 6.55
CA PRO A 36 -13.83 14.32 5.47
C PRO A 36 -13.20 14.84 4.17
N SER A 37 -12.19 14.11 3.70
CA SER A 37 -11.30 14.45 2.59
C SER A 37 -11.04 13.20 1.75
N ILE A 38 -10.91 13.34 0.45
CA ILE A 38 -10.68 12.24 -0.49
C ILE A 38 -9.23 11.78 -0.41
N LEU A 39 -8.99 10.48 -0.23
CA LEU A 39 -7.66 9.89 -0.34
C LEU A 39 -7.21 9.89 -1.79
N LEU A 40 -6.28 10.78 -2.14
CA LEU A 40 -5.76 10.88 -3.50
C LEU A 40 -4.71 9.82 -3.78
N THR A 41 -3.70 9.72 -2.90
CA THR A 41 -2.57 8.83 -3.11
C THR A 41 -1.83 8.55 -1.80
N VAL A 42 -1.08 7.45 -1.80
CA VAL A 42 -0.12 7.08 -0.78
C VAL A 42 1.28 7.08 -1.38
N THR A 43 2.23 7.70 -0.70
CA THR A 43 3.63 7.77 -1.09
C THR A 43 4.52 7.31 0.07
N TYR A 44 5.84 7.19 -0.17
CA TYR A 44 6.82 6.92 0.87
C TYR A 44 7.71 8.14 1.05
N ASP A 45 7.79 8.67 2.27
CA ASP A 45 8.75 9.71 2.61
C ASP A 45 10.01 9.06 3.18
N GLY A 46 11.10 9.07 2.39
CA GLY A 46 12.39 8.52 2.79
C GLY A 46 13.09 9.27 3.91
N LYS A 47 12.76 10.56 4.15
CA LYS A 47 13.34 11.35 5.25
C LYS A 47 12.78 10.90 6.59
N THR A 48 11.46 10.65 6.65
CA THR A 48 10.78 10.21 7.88
C THR A 48 10.69 8.69 7.99
N GLY A 49 10.89 7.97 6.87
CA GLY A 49 10.82 6.52 6.77
C GLY A 49 9.41 5.96 6.91
N ARG A 50 8.39 6.73 6.48
CA ARG A 50 6.96 6.44 6.72
C ARG A 50 6.14 6.59 5.44
N ALA A 51 4.99 5.92 5.40
CA ALA A 51 3.98 6.22 4.40
C ALA A 51 3.40 7.63 4.63
N LEU A 52 3.16 8.35 3.54
CA LEU A 52 2.54 9.66 3.51
C LEU A 52 1.27 9.57 2.66
N VAL A 53 0.13 9.81 3.30
CA VAL A 53 -1.19 9.85 2.66
C VAL A 53 -1.52 11.31 2.33
N LYS A 54 -1.90 11.57 1.07
CA LYS A 54 -2.37 12.88 0.61
C LYS A 54 -3.89 12.86 0.53
N LEU A 55 -4.54 13.77 1.25
CA LEU A 55 -5.98 13.90 1.34
C LEU A 55 -6.41 15.24 0.74
N TYR A 56 -7.48 15.26 -0.05
CA TYR A 56 -8.05 16.49 -0.62
C TYR A 56 -9.43 16.77 -0.03
N ASP A 57 -9.60 17.95 0.56
CA ASP A 57 -10.86 18.45 1.06
C ASP A 57 -11.57 19.29 -0.03
N PRO A 58 -12.64 18.77 -0.65
CA PRO A 58 -13.35 19.48 -1.71
C PRO A 58 -14.20 20.65 -1.19
N VAL A 59 -14.48 20.74 0.12
CA VAL A 59 -15.30 21.81 0.70
C VAL A 59 -14.48 23.06 0.90
N ASN A 60 -13.25 22.91 1.41
CA ASN A 60 -12.36 24.02 1.72
C ASN A 60 -11.25 24.24 0.69
N ASP A 61 -11.17 23.40 -0.35
CA ASP A 61 -10.14 23.39 -1.39
C ASP A 61 -8.72 23.32 -0.78
N ARG A 62 -8.48 22.26 0.00
CA ARG A 62 -7.21 22.07 0.74
C ARG A 62 -6.66 20.67 0.59
N ILE A 63 -5.34 20.55 0.69
CA ILE A 63 -4.65 19.27 0.76
C ILE A 63 -4.06 19.08 2.16
N TYR A 64 -4.41 17.96 2.79
CA TYR A 64 -3.89 17.52 4.09
C TYR A 64 -2.93 16.35 3.90
N PHE A 65 -1.84 16.36 4.67
CA PHE A 65 -0.86 15.28 4.69
C PHE A 65 -0.97 14.52 6.00
N TRP A 66 -1.09 13.20 5.91
CA TRP A 66 -1.10 12.33 7.07
C TRP A 66 0.07 11.34 6.98
N TYR A 67 0.93 11.38 7.99
CA TYR A 67 2.05 10.45 8.11
C TYR A 67 1.63 9.22 8.90
N ASP A 68 2.02 8.05 8.41
CA ASP A 68 1.77 6.79 9.10
C ASP A 68 2.27 6.83 10.55
N ASN A 69 1.40 6.37 11.45
CA ASN A 69 1.70 6.16 12.86
C ASN A 69 1.43 4.72 13.33
N THR A 70 1.14 3.80 12.40
CA THR A 70 0.95 2.36 12.69
C THR A 70 2.27 1.62 12.86
N GLY A 71 3.36 2.17 12.31
CA GLY A 71 4.67 1.54 12.33
C GLY A 71 4.86 0.51 11.21
N HIS A 72 4.06 0.60 10.15
CA HIS A 72 4.17 -0.26 8.97
C HIS A 72 5.55 -0.12 8.34
N ARG A 73 6.14 -1.24 7.94
CA ARG A 73 7.48 -1.29 7.34
C ARG A 73 7.46 -2.04 6.03
N PRO A 74 8.32 -1.69 5.06
CA PRO A 74 8.56 -2.51 3.88
C PRO A 74 9.00 -3.92 4.29
N TYR A 75 8.54 -4.94 3.57
CA TYR A 75 8.93 -6.32 3.84
C TYR A 75 8.94 -7.17 2.57
N LEU A 76 9.50 -8.37 2.72
CA LEU A 76 9.30 -9.50 1.82
C LEU A 76 8.95 -10.74 2.63
N VAL A 77 8.46 -11.77 1.96
CA VAL A 77 8.18 -13.08 2.57
C VAL A 77 9.08 -14.15 1.95
N THR A 78 9.54 -15.12 2.74
CA THR A 78 10.36 -16.25 2.29
C THR A 78 10.01 -17.53 3.04
N ASP A 79 10.30 -18.68 2.44
CA ASP A 79 10.17 -20.02 3.02
C ASP A 79 11.43 -20.45 3.78
N VAL A 80 12.50 -19.65 3.72
CA VAL A 80 13.69 -19.81 4.56
C VAL A 80 13.30 -19.58 6.02
N ARG A 81 13.58 -20.56 6.88
CA ARG A 81 13.27 -20.49 8.31
C ARG A 81 14.22 -19.52 9.05
N PRO A 82 13.81 -18.94 10.20
CA PRO A 82 14.65 -18.03 10.96
C PRO A 82 16.02 -18.61 11.34
N GLU A 83 16.09 -19.89 11.68
CA GLU A 83 17.35 -20.54 12.05
C GLU A 83 18.29 -20.63 10.84
N GLU A 84 17.74 -20.90 9.65
CA GLU A 84 18.50 -20.95 8.41
C GLU A 84 18.96 -19.56 7.96
N LEU A 85 18.17 -18.51 8.21
CA LEU A 85 18.59 -17.12 8.00
C LEU A 85 19.86 -16.80 8.80
N VAL A 86 19.90 -17.22 10.07
CA VAL A 86 21.06 -16.99 10.96
C VAL A 86 22.27 -17.83 10.56
N MET A 87 22.07 -19.05 10.07
CA MET A 87 23.19 -19.95 9.76
C MET A 87 23.77 -19.76 8.36
N LYS A 88 22.92 -19.50 7.36
CA LYS A 88 23.30 -19.53 5.93
C LYS A 88 23.12 -18.19 5.22
N PHE A 89 22.15 -17.39 5.64
CA PHE A 89 21.82 -16.11 4.98
C PHE A 89 22.12 -14.91 5.89
N THR A 90 23.23 -14.97 6.63
CA THR A 90 23.66 -13.92 7.58
C THR A 90 23.75 -12.53 6.96
N LYS A 91 24.05 -12.45 5.66
CA LYS A 91 24.07 -11.19 4.91
C LYS A 91 22.74 -10.44 4.95
N VAL A 92 21.60 -11.15 5.02
CA VAL A 92 20.27 -10.52 5.16
C VAL A 92 20.16 -9.81 6.50
N LEU A 93 20.60 -10.46 7.58
CA LEU A 93 20.55 -9.92 8.95
C LEU A 93 21.55 -8.78 9.16
N LEU A 94 22.69 -8.83 8.46
CA LEU A 94 23.73 -7.81 8.49
C LEU A 94 23.46 -6.65 7.52
N HIS A 95 22.40 -6.74 6.69
CA HIS A 95 22.08 -5.69 5.74
C HIS A 95 21.75 -4.38 6.48
N PRO A 96 22.29 -3.21 6.08
CA PRO A 96 22.09 -1.95 6.82
C PRO A 96 20.62 -1.57 7.03
N GLY A 97 19.80 -1.86 6.01
CA GLY A 97 18.36 -1.66 6.04
C GLY A 97 17.55 -2.76 6.71
N PHE A 98 18.17 -3.80 7.29
CA PHE A 98 17.45 -4.81 8.05
C PHE A 98 16.77 -4.19 9.29
N SER A 99 15.53 -4.59 9.55
CA SER A 99 14.78 -4.16 10.73
C SER A 99 14.57 -5.33 11.70
N HIS A 100 13.74 -6.30 11.32
CA HIS A 100 13.42 -7.46 12.15
C HIS A 100 12.75 -8.54 11.30
N ILE A 101 12.47 -9.68 11.93
CA ILE A 101 11.77 -10.81 11.32
C ILE A 101 10.49 -11.08 12.09
N GLU A 102 9.44 -11.43 11.36
CA GLU A 102 8.17 -11.91 11.89
C GLU A 102 7.84 -13.29 11.30
N ILE A 103 7.10 -14.10 12.05
CA ILE A 103 6.51 -15.33 11.53
C ILE A 103 5.08 -15.03 11.12
N VAL A 104 4.73 -15.34 9.87
CA VAL A 104 3.41 -15.06 9.31
C VAL A 104 2.76 -16.32 8.78
N GLU A 105 1.45 -16.45 8.98
CA GLU A 105 0.63 -17.47 8.33
C GLU A 105 0.11 -16.91 7.00
N LYS A 106 0.31 -17.65 5.92
CA LYS A 106 -0.21 -17.31 4.58
C LYS A 106 -0.99 -18.50 4.02
N TYR A 107 -1.93 -18.23 3.13
CA TYR A 107 -2.70 -19.27 2.45
C TYR A 107 -2.01 -19.66 1.14
N ASP A 108 -1.66 -20.94 1.02
CA ASP A 108 -1.16 -21.55 -0.20
C ASP A 108 -2.35 -22.03 -1.03
N ALA A 109 -2.78 -21.19 -1.98
CA ALA A 109 -3.92 -21.45 -2.85
C ALA A 109 -3.71 -22.65 -3.80
N LEU A 110 -2.46 -23.06 -4.07
CA LEU A 110 -2.18 -24.21 -4.94
C LEU A 110 -2.45 -25.54 -4.23
N ASN A 111 -2.13 -25.60 -2.93
CA ASN A 111 -2.27 -26.81 -2.12
C ASN A 111 -3.44 -26.74 -1.13
N ASP A 112 -4.25 -25.70 -1.21
CA ASP A 112 -5.39 -25.42 -0.34
C ASP A 112 -5.06 -25.58 1.16
N LYS A 113 -3.99 -24.93 1.61
CA LYS A 113 -3.54 -25.04 3.01
C LYS A 113 -2.92 -23.76 3.54
N LYS A 114 -2.95 -23.59 4.85
CA LYS A 114 -2.18 -22.57 5.55
C LYS A 114 -0.71 -23.00 5.66
N THR A 115 0.20 -22.08 5.40
CA THR A 115 1.64 -22.28 5.50
C THR A 115 2.27 -21.19 6.36
N ILE A 116 3.29 -21.56 7.12
CA ILE A 116 4.03 -20.63 7.97
C ILE A 116 5.28 -20.20 7.19
N LEU A 117 5.44 -18.89 7.04
CA LEU A 117 6.55 -18.28 6.32
C LEU A 117 7.25 -17.24 7.19
N THR A 118 8.45 -16.88 6.78
CA THR A 118 9.25 -15.84 7.43
C THR A 118 9.06 -14.53 6.70
N LYS A 119 8.57 -13.51 7.40
CA LYS A 119 8.48 -12.13 6.91
C LYS A 119 9.71 -11.37 7.35
N VAL A 120 10.46 -10.82 6.39
CA VAL A 120 11.69 -10.05 6.64
C VAL A 120 11.35 -8.58 6.44
N CYS A 121 11.35 -7.81 7.52
CA CYS A 121 11.04 -6.38 7.52
C CYS A 121 12.32 -5.55 7.34
N ALA A 122 12.24 -4.50 6.53
CA ALA A 122 13.31 -3.54 6.29
C ALA A 122 12.96 -2.14 6.83
N LYS A 123 13.97 -1.26 6.85
CA LYS A 123 13.84 0.15 7.24
C LYS A 123 13.32 1.00 6.07
N ASP A 124 13.61 0.59 4.84
CA ASP A 124 13.26 1.31 3.62
C ASP A 124 12.96 0.34 2.46
N PRO A 125 12.19 0.76 1.44
CA PRO A 125 11.80 -0.10 0.32
C PRO A 125 12.98 -0.58 -0.53
N LEU A 126 14.04 0.24 -0.69
CA LEU A 126 15.20 -0.10 -1.54
C LEU A 126 16.02 -1.25 -0.94
N SER A 127 15.98 -1.39 0.38
CA SER A 127 16.58 -2.52 1.09
C SER A 127 15.85 -3.84 0.87
N ILE A 128 14.56 -3.81 0.51
CA ILE A 128 13.82 -5.01 0.08
C ILE A 128 14.22 -5.37 -1.36
N GLY A 129 14.11 -4.42 -2.28
CA GLY A 129 14.31 -4.63 -3.71
C GLY A 129 14.76 -3.36 -4.44
N GLY A 130 15.44 -3.52 -5.58
CA GLY A 130 15.85 -2.41 -6.44
C GLY A 130 17.36 -2.14 -6.46
N LYS A 131 18.14 -2.84 -5.61
CA LYS A 131 19.61 -2.84 -5.66
C LYS A 131 20.13 -4.26 -5.78
N ALA A 132 21.34 -4.42 -6.31
CA ALA A 132 21.97 -5.73 -6.47
C ALA A 132 22.29 -6.41 -5.13
N ASP A 133 22.40 -5.63 -4.05
CA ASP A 133 22.68 -6.10 -2.69
C ASP A 133 21.44 -6.16 -1.79
N SER A 134 20.23 -5.95 -2.35
CA SER A 134 18.99 -5.94 -1.56
C SER A 134 18.66 -7.33 -0.98
N MET A 135 17.85 -7.37 0.07
CA MET A 135 17.51 -8.63 0.75
C MET A 135 16.83 -9.65 -0.18
N ARG A 136 16.08 -9.18 -1.19
CA ARG A 136 15.49 -10.03 -2.23
C ARG A 136 16.54 -10.81 -3.01
N GLU A 137 17.64 -10.18 -3.38
CA GLU A 137 18.71 -10.82 -4.17
C GLU A 137 19.61 -11.73 -3.31
N LEU A 138 19.61 -11.53 -1.99
CA LEU A 138 20.34 -12.36 -1.03
C LEU A 138 19.61 -13.66 -0.66
N LEU A 139 18.34 -13.79 -1.01
CA LEU A 139 17.48 -14.92 -0.67
C LEU A 139 17.14 -15.77 -1.90
N PRO A 140 17.02 -17.10 -1.74
CA PRO A 140 16.82 -17.99 -2.89
C PRO A 140 15.41 -17.86 -3.48
N ARG A 141 14.40 -17.72 -2.62
CA ARG A 141 13.00 -17.59 -3.02
C ARG A 141 12.29 -16.59 -2.13
N THR A 142 11.65 -15.62 -2.77
CA THR A 142 10.91 -14.56 -2.08
C THR A 142 9.57 -14.32 -2.75
N TRP A 143 8.61 -13.89 -1.94
CA TRP A 143 7.28 -13.44 -2.33
C TRP A 143 7.06 -12.02 -1.81
N GLU A 144 6.09 -11.32 -2.40
CA GLU A 144 5.74 -9.93 -2.06
C GLU A 144 6.92 -8.93 -2.19
N SER A 145 8.08 -9.37 -2.70
CA SER A 145 9.33 -8.61 -2.84
C SER A 145 9.43 -7.72 -4.09
N ARG A 146 8.36 -7.70 -4.89
CA ARG A 146 8.21 -6.85 -6.09
C ARG A 146 7.02 -5.90 -6.01
N ILE A 147 6.29 -5.91 -4.89
CA ILE A 147 5.18 -4.99 -4.66
C ILE A 147 5.79 -3.64 -4.24
N ARG A 148 5.41 -2.55 -4.91
CA ARG A 148 5.86 -1.20 -4.52
C ARG A 148 5.34 -0.89 -3.11
N TYR A 149 6.15 -0.21 -2.30
CA TYR A 149 5.82 -0.01 -0.88
C TYR A 149 4.45 0.67 -0.67
N HIS A 150 4.11 1.69 -1.44
CA HIS A 150 2.80 2.35 -1.29
C HIS A 150 1.64 1.39 -1.53
N LEU A 151 1.76 0.43 -2.45
CA LEU A 151 0.74 -0.60 -2.68
C LEU A 151 0.67 -1.58 -1.52
N CYS A 152 1.83 -2.02 -1.02
CA CYS A 152 1.88 -2.88 0.17
C CYS A 152 1.22 -2.20 1.38
N TYR A 153 1.50 -0.91 1.61
CA TYR A 153 0.87 -0.13 2.67
C TYR A 153 -0.65 -0.02 2.48
N ILE A 154 -1.11 0.24 1.26
CA ILE A 154 -2.54 0.30 0.91
C ILE A 154 -3.22 -1.05 1.18
N TYR A 155 -2.62 -2.16 0.75
CA TYR A 155 -3.19 -3.50 0.92
C TYR A 155 -3.28 -3.91 2.39
N ASP A 156 -2.22 -3.72 3.16
CA ASP A 156 -2.16 -4.17 4.55
C ASP A 156 -3.05 -3.34 5.49
N ASN A 157 -3.29 -2.06 5.15
CA ASN A 157 -4.17 -1.18 5.92
C ASN A 157 -5.57 -1.06 5.30
N GLU A 158 -5.87 -1.83 4.24
CA GLU A 158 -7.14 -1.81 3.51
C GLU A 158 -7.59 -0.39 3.12
N LEU A 159 -6.64 0.45 2.72
CA LEU A 159 -6.94 1.80 2.25
C LEU A 159 -7.55 1.75 0.86
N ILE A 160 -8.49 2.63 0.59
CA ILE A 160 -9.20 2.69 -0.68
C ILE A 160 -9.01 4.10 -1.26
N PRO A 161 -8.04 4.28 -2.17
CA PRO A 161 -7.89 5.54 -2.90
C PRO A 161 -9.20 5.94 -3.60
N GLY A 162 -9.51 7.23 -3.58
CA GLY A 162 -10.76 7.81 -4.07
C GLY A 162 -11.88 7.88 -3.03
N MET A 163 -11.74 7.25 -1.86
CA MET A 163 -12.75 7.30 -0.81
C MET A 163 -12.50 8.43 0.18
N PHE A 164 -13.54 8.82 0.90
CA PHE A 164 -13.46 9.84 1.94
C PHE A 164 -12.88 9.26 3.22
N TYR A 165 -11.86 9.93 3.75
CA TYR A 165 -11.27 9.69 5.06
C TYR A 165 -11.28 10.99 5.87
N ARG A 166 -11.26 10.86 7.18
CA ARG A 166 -11.03 11.99 8.09
C ARG A 166 -9.87 11.67 9.02
N ILE A 167 -9.26 12.71 9.58
CA ILE A 167 -8.26 12.52 10.64
C ILE A 167 -8.96 12.86 11.96
N GLU A 168 -8.99 11.91 12.89
CA GLU A 168 -9.47 12.12 14.26
C GLU A 168 -8.38 11.69 15.24
N ASP A 169 -7.94 12.62 16.09
CA ASP A 169 -6.85 12.41 17.06
C ASP A 169 -5.59 11.77 16.44
N GLY A 170 -5.22 12.25 15.25
CA GLY A 170 -4.07 11.78 14.49
C GLY A 170 -4.25 10.42 13.83
N LYS A 171 -5.44 9.82 13.85
CA LYS A 171 -5.75 8.55 13.17
C LYS A 171 -6.51 8.80 11.87
N LEU A 172 -6.11 8.09 10.82
CA LEU A 172 -6.83 8.09 9.56
C LEU A 172 -8.02 7.14 9.63
N ILE A 173 -9.23 7.64 9.39
CA ILE A 173 -10.48 6.89 9.56
C ILE A 173 -11.32 7.00 8.29
N LEU A 174 -11.74 5.86 7.74
CA LEU A 174 -12.65 5.80 6.59
C LEU A 174 -14.00 6.40 6.99
N VAL A 175 -14.51 7.34 6.20
CA VAL A 175 -15.85 7.88 6.39
C VAL A 175 -16.86 6.84 5.89
N PRO A 176 -17.77 6.35 6.76
CA PRO A 176 -18.73 5.34 6.36
C PRO A 176 -19.72 5.91 5.34
N ILE A 177 -20.07 5.09 4.36
CA ILE A 177 -21.09 5.42 3.37
C ILE A 177 -22.41 4.83 3.84
N GLU A 178 -23.42 5.69 3.96
CA GLU A 178 -24.77 5.27 4.28
C GLU A 178 -25.38 4.55 3.08
N ILE A 179 -25.79 3.30 3.29
CA ILE A 179 -26.49 2.52 2.28
C ILE A 179 -27.99 2.77 2.45
N PRO A 180 -28.71 3.21 1.40
CA PRO A 180 -30.17 3.34 1.45
C PRO A 180 -30.85 2.02 1.85
N PRO A 181 -31.84 2.03 2.75
CA PRO A 181 -32.52 0.80 3.21
C PRO A 181 -33.11 -0.03 2.07
N GLU A 182 -33.59 0.63 1.02
CA GLU A 182 -34.16 0.02 -0.19
C GLU A 182 -33.14 -0.88 -0.91
N ILE A 183 -31.89 -0.42 -0.99
CA ILE A 183 -30.80 -1.18 -1.60
C ILE A 183 -30.47 -2.39 -0.71
N GLU A 184 -30.29 -2.17 0.60
CA GLU A 184 -30.01 -3.24 1.57
C GLU A 184 -31.08 -4.34 1.52
N ASP A 185 -32.36 -3.98 1.46
CA ASP A 185 -33.47 -4.94 1.37
C ASP A 185 -33.51 -5.67 0.01
N PHE A 186 -33.16 -4.99 -1.07
CA PHE A 186 -33.03 -5.59 -2.40
C PHE A 186 -31.94 -6.68 -2.43
N ILE A 187 -30.77 -6.40 -1.84
CA ILE A 187 -29.65 -7.35 -1.79
C ILE A 187 -30.00 -8.56 -0.93
N LYS A 188 -30.59 -8.33 0.25
CA LYS A 188 -31.08 -9.42 1.11
C LYS A 188 -32.08 -10.31 0.39
N ARG A 189 -32.94 -9.74 -0.46
CA ARG A 189 -33.91 -10.51 -1.25
C ARG A 189 -33.25 -11.35 -2.34
N ILE A 190 -32.26 -10.80 -3.05
CA ILE A 190 -31.54 -11.53 -4.12
C ILE A 190 -30.69 -12.66 -3.55
N TYR A 191 -29.93 -12.38 -2.49
CA TYR A 191 -28.96 -13.32 -1.91
C TYR A 191 -29.45 -13.97 -0.61
N ALA A 192 -30.77 -14.07 -0.41
CA ALA A 192 -31.37 -14.61 0.82
C ALA A 192 -30.86 -16.02 1.19
N ASN A 193 -30.55 -16.82 0.17
CA ASN A 193 -30.11 -18.21 0.31
C ASN A 193 -28.59 -18.40 0.13
N ASP A 194 -27.84 -17.30 -0.09
CA ASP A 194 -26.40 -17.34 -0.35
C ASP A 194 -25.69 -16.35 0.56
N LYS A 195 -25.27 -16.85 1.74
CA LYS A 195 -24.68 -16.02 2.77
C LYS A 195 -23.34 -15.44 2.35
N ASP A 196 -22.55 -16.21 1.61
CA ASP A 196 -21.21 -15.79 1.18
C ASP A 196 -21.33 -14.63 0.19
N PHE A 197 -22.23 -14.75 -0.80
CA PHE A 197 -22.52 -13.63 -1.71
C PHE A 197 -23.17 -12.43 -1.03
N LEU A 198 -24.02 -12.64 -0.02
CA LEU A 198 -24.63 -11.55 0.75
C LEU A 198 -23.56 -10.74 1.52
N GLU A 199 -22.61 -11.42 2.15
CA GLU A 199 -21.51 -10.80 2.89
C GLU A 199 -20.58 -10.04 1.93
N GLU A 200 -20.19 -10.67 0.82
CA GLU A 200 -19.36 -10.00 -0.18
C GLU A 200 -20.07 -8.79 -0.77
N SER A 201 -21.35 -8.91 -1.13
CA SER A 201 -22.14 -7.77 -1.66
C SER A 201 -22.07 -6.57 -0.72
N ARG A 202 -22.27 -6.77 0.59
CA ARG A 202 -22.18 -5.74 1.64
C ARG A 202 -20.84 -5.03 1.68
N ARG A 203 -19.75 -5.71 1.32
CA ARG A 203 -18.42 -5.10 1.21
C ARG A 203 -18.30 -4.17 0.00
N TRP A 204 -18.92 -4.51 -1.12
CA TRP A 204 -18.80 -3.76 -2.38
C TRP A 204 -19.79 -2.59 -2.51
N ILE A 205 -21.01 -2.70 -1.98
CA ILE A 205 -22.05 -1.66 -2.15
C ILE A 205 -21.62 -0.28 -1.66
N PRO A 206 -20.93 -0.11 -0.51
CA PRO A 206 -20.42 1.19 -0.10
C PRO A 206 -19.62 1.87 -1.22
N LEU A 207 -18.76 1.13 -1.92
CA LEU A 207 -17.97 1.66 -3.03
C LEU A 207 -18.83 2.19 -4.17
N PHE A 208 -19.93 1.50 -4.49
CA PHE A 208 -20.85 1.92 -5.55
C PHE A 208 -21.79 3.06 -5.15
N GLN A 209 -22.00 3.26 -3.85
CA GLN A 209 -22.79 4.38 -3.31
C GLN A 209 -21.91 5.59 -2.95
N ALA A 210 -20.60 5.48 -3.11
CA ALA A 210 -19.69 6.59 -2.87
C ALA A 210 -20.03 7.76 -3.82
N PRO A 211 -20.03 9.00 -3.31
CA PRO A 211 -20.18 10.16 -4.17
C PRO A 211 -19.04 10.19 -5.18
N VAL A 212 -19.37 10.53 -6.43
CA VAL A 212 -18.35 10.71 -7.47
C VAL A 212 -17.53 11.95 -7.11
N PRO A 213 -16.18 11.85 -7.05
CA PRO A 213 -15.29 12.98 -6.82
C PRO A 213 -15.44 14.12 -7.82
#